data_AF-A0A8H5M0P8-F1
#
_entry.id   AF-A0A8H5M0P8-F1
#
_cell.length_a   1.000
_cell.length_b   1.000
_cell.length_c   1.000
_cell.angle_alpha   90.00
_cell.angle_beta   90.00
_cell.angle_gamma   90.00
#
_symmetry.space_group_name_H-M   'P 1'
#
loop_
_entity.id
_entity.type
_entity.pdbx_description
1 polymer ?
#
loop_
_entity_poly.entity_id
_entity_poly.type
_entity_poly.pdbx_seq_one_letter_code
_entity_poly.pdbx_strand_id
1 'polypeptide(L)' 'MAGAHPLKTDPAVENSNLWREQHYLRFRWTRTTARAAMLGVVVFPIAVYSAASYTSSRWSWNAKLKGQPLAK' A
#
# COMPACT_ATOMS: atom_id res chain seq x y z
N MET A 1 -38.67 -19.57 -14.50
CA MET A 1 -38.00 -18.88 -15.62
C MET A 1 -36.51 -19.18 -15.53
N ALA A 2 -36.02 -20.23 -16.18
CA ALA A 2 -34.59 -20.53 -16.22
C ALA A 2 -34.08 -20.23 -17.63
N GLY A 3 -33.76 -18.96 -17.88
CA GLY A 3 -33.01 -18.57 -19.07
C GLY A 3 -31.56 -19.03 -18.90
N ALA A 4 -30.97 -19.57 -19.97
CA ALA A 4 -29.57 -19.99 -19.97
C ALA A 4 -28.68 -18.82 -19.50
N HIS A 5 -28.04 -18.97 -18.33
CA HIS A 5 -27.03 -18.01 -17.89
C HIS A 5 -25.84 -18.10 -18.87
N PRO A 6 -25.43 -16.98 -19.50
CA PRO A 6 -24.36 -16.99 -20.50
C PRO A 6 -22.98 -17.34 -19.91
N LEU A 7 -22.87 -17.27 -18.58
CA LEU A 7 -21.67 -17.64 -17.83
C LEU A 7 -21.92 -18.94 -17.06
N LYS A 8 -21.05 -19.93 -17.29
CA LYS A 8 -20.99 -21.12 -16.44
C LYS A 8 -20.32 -20.72 -15.12
N THR A 9 -21.10 -20.67 -14.04
CA THR A 9 -20.57 -20.38 -12.70
C THR A 9 -19.74 -21.55 -12.20
N ASP A 10 -18.47 -21.27 -11.90
CA ASP A 10 -17.60 -22.23 -11.21
C ASP A 10 -17.71 -21.99 -9.70
N PRO A 11 -18.23 -22.95 -8.92
CA PRO A 11 -18.36 -22.78 -7.48
C PRO A 11 -17.03 -22.51 -6.77
N ALA A 12 -15.90 -22.98 -7.31
CA ALA A 12 -14.59 -22.70 -6.73
C ALA A 12 -14.21 -21.22 -6.87
N VAL A 13 -14.49 -20.61 -8.02
CA VAL A 13 -14.22 -19.19 -8.28
C VAL A 13 -15.13 -18.32 -7.42
N GLU A 14 -16.43 -18.62 -7.38
CA GLU A 14 -17.40 -17.87 -6.57
C GLU A 14 -17.04 -17.93 -5.07
N ASN A 15 -16.68 -19.11 -4.57
CA ASN A 15 -16.22 -19.26 -3.20
C ASN A 15 -14.95 -18.46 -2.94
N SER A 16 -13.96 -18.50 -3.84
CA SER A 16 -12.73 -17.72 -3.68
C SER A 16 -13.02 -16.21 -3.60
N ASN A 17 -14.01 -15.74 -4.36
CA ASN A 17 -14.42 -14.35 -4.34
C ASN A 17 -15.10 -14.00 -3.01
N LEU A 18 -16.07 -14.81 -2.58
CA LEU A 18 -16.74 -14.67 -1.28
C LEU A 18 -15.74 -14.67 -0.12
N TRP A 19 -14.73 -15.55 -0.15
CA TRP A 19 -13.70 -15.61 0.89
C TRP A 19 -12.88 -14.33 0.99
N ARG A 20 -12.57 -13.68 -0.13
CA ARG A 20 -11.83 -12.40 -0.15
C ARG A 20 -12.70 -11.25 0.33
N GLU A 21 -13.93 -11.17 -0.16
CA GLU A 21 -14.88 -10.11 0.22
C GLU A 21 -15.22 -10.17 1.71
N GLN A 22 -15.40 -11.37 2.26
CA GLN A 22 -15.75 -11.58 3.67
C GLN A 22 -14.53 -11.75 4.58
N HIS A 23 -13.31 -11.52 4.09
CA HIS A 23 -12.10 -11.82 4.85
C HIS A 23 -12.02 -11.05 6.19
N TYR A 24 -12.56 -9.83 6.21
CA TYR A 24 -12.61 -8.99 7.41
C TYR A 24 -13.41 -9.60 8.57
N LEU A 25 -14.47 -10.37 8.28
CA LEU A 25 -15.30 -11.03 9.30
C LEU A 25 -14.54 -12.10 10.09
N ARG A 26 -13.50 -12.67 9.47
CA ARG A 26 -12.69 -13.76 10.05
C ARG A 26 -11.30 -13.28 10.46
N PHE A 27 -11.02 -11.99 10.34
CA PHE A 27 -9.71 -11.43 10.65
C PHE A 27 -9.37 -11.58 12.13
N ARG A 28 -8.10 -11.90 12.41
CA ARG A 28 -7.56 -11.98 13.76
C ARG A 28 -6.20 -11.29 13.81
N TRP A 29 -5.98 -10.55 14.89
CA TRP A 29 -4.64 -10.03 15.20
C TRP A 29 -3.74 -11.17 15.66
N THR A 30 -2.78 -11.49 14.82
CA THR A 30 -1.68 -12.40 15.13
C THR A 30 -0.38 -11.61 15.13
N ARG A 31 0.70 -12.20 15.62
CA ARG A 31 2.01 -11.52 15.59
C ARG A 31 2.44 -11.14 14.17
N THR A 32 2.06 -11.92 13.16
CA THR A 32 2.41 -11.65 11.76
C THR A 32 1.55 -10.53 11.17
N THR A 33 0.22 -10.56 11.34
CA THR A 33 -0.67 -9.51 10.81
C THR A 33 -0.46 -8.18 11.53
N ALA A 34 -0.22 -8.19 12.85
CA ALA A 34 0.12 -6.99 13.62
C ALA A 34 1.43 -6.36 13.15
N ARG A 35 2.47 -7.16 12.91
CA ARG A 35 3.74 -6.66 12.35
C ARG A 35 3.56 -6.05 10.97
N ALA A 36 2.83 -6.72 10.08
CA ALA A 36 2.56 -6.21 8.75
C ALA A 36 1.80 -4.88 8.79
N ALA A 37 0.78 -4.76 9.65
CA ALA A 37 0.03 -3.53 9.84
C ALA A 37 0.92 -2.40 10.40
N MET A 38 1.71 -2.65 11.44
CA MET A 38 2.60 -1.65 12.02
C MET A 38 3.64 -1.17 11.00
N LEU A 39 4.26 -2.09 10.26
CA LEU A 39 5.27 -1.74 9.26
C LEU A 39 4.67 -0.94 8.10
N GLY A 40 3.53 -1.40 7.56
CA GLY A 40 2.91 -0.79 6.37
C GLY A 40 2.16 0.51 6.63
N VAL A 41 1.45 0.59 7.76
CA VAL A 41 0.55 1.73 8.05
C VAL A 41 1.23 2.81 8.89
N VAL A 42 2.20 2.44 9.74
CA VAL A 42 2.84 3.38 10.66
C VAL A 42 4.26 3.67 10.26
N VAL A 43 5.12 2.63 10.23
CA VAL A 43 6.57 2.82 10.04
C VAL A 43 6.87 3.36 8.65
N PHE A 44 6.28 2.79 7.60
CA PHE A 44 6.57 3.20 6.23
C PHE A 44 6.16 4.67 5.95
N PRO A 45 4.93 5.13 6.24
CA PRO A 45 4.56 6.53 5.99
C PRO A 45 5.39 7.52 6.81
N ILE A 46 5.70 7.22 8.07
CA ILE A 46 6.54 8.08 8.92
C ILE A 46 7.95 8.17 8.34
N ALA A 47 8.54 7.05 7.95
CA ALA A 47 9.89 7.03 7.38
C ALA A 47 9.94 7.86 6.09
N VAL A 48 8.99 7.66 5.17
CA VAL A 48 8.90 8.41 3.91
C VAL A 48 8.72 9.91 4.19
N TYR A 49 7.79 10.28 5.08
CA TYR A 49 7.55 11.67 5.43
C TYR A 49 8.80 12.33 6.03
N SER A 50 9.45 11.68 7.00
CA SER A 50 10.65 12.21 7.62
C SER A 50 11.80 12.41 6.62
N ALA A 51 11.99 11.46 5.69
CA ALA A 51 13.00 11.56 4.65
C ALA A 51 12.69 12.71 3.67
N ALA A 52 11.43 12.86 3.27
CA ALA A 52 10.98 13.95 2.42
C ALA A 52 11.15 15.32 3.12
N SER A 53 10.71 15.45 4.38
CA SER A 53 10.85 16.69 5.16
C SER A 53 12.31 17.08 5.37
N TYR A 54 13.20 16.13 5.60
CA TYR A 54 14.63 16.40 5.76
C TYR A 54 15.31 16.84 4.46
N THR A 55 14.82 16.38 3.30
CA THR A 55 15.45 16.66 2.01
C THR A 55 14.83 17.84 1.26
N SER A 56 13.55 18.13 1.49
CA SER A 56 12.77 19.10 0.69
C SER A 56 13.37 20.51 0.71
N SER A 57 13.83 20.97 1.87
CA SER A 57 14.46 22.30 2.00
C SER A 57 15.98 22.28 1.87
N ARG A 58 16.60 21.08 1.89
CA ARG A 58 18.06 20.92 1.90
C ARG A 58 18.70 21.25 0.57
N TRP A 59 18.04 20.98 -0.55
CA TRP A 59 18.65 21.09 -1.87
C TRP A 59 18.06 22.24 -2.68
N SER A 60 18.92 23.05 -3.29
CA SER A 60 18.56 24.12 -4.22
C SER A 60 19.32 23.94 -5.52
N TRP A 61 18.61 23.49 -6.55
CA TRP A 61 19.14 23.26 -7.89
C TRP A 61 18.97 24.48 -8.80
N ASN A 62 18.11 25.43 -8.40
CA ASN A 62 17.80 26.62 -9.19
C ASN A 62 19.06 27.46 -9.45
N ALA A 63 19.38 27.64 -10.74
CA ALA A 63 20.48 28.47 -11.25
C ALA A 63 21.89 28.16 -10.70
N LYS A 64 22.16 26.94 -10.23
CA LYS A 64 23.50 26.54 -9.77
C LYS A 64 24.44 26.23 -10.94
N LEU A 65 25.66 26.77 -10.91
CA LEU A 65 26.72 26.48 -11.89
C LEU A 65 27.55 25.24 -11.50
N LYS A 66 28.32 24.70 -12.46
CA LYS A 66 29.23 23.57 -12.22
C LYS A 66 30.22 23.91 -11.10
N GLY A 67 30.27 23.05 -10.09
CA GLY A 67 31.14 23.22 -8.91
C GLY A 67 30.51 24.00 -7.75
N GLN A 68 29.31 24.57 -7.90
CA GLN A 68 28.61 25.22 -6.79
C GLN A 68 27.85 24.21 -5.92
N PRO A 69 27.81 24.40 -4.59
CA PRO A 69 27.10 23.51 -3.69
C PRO A 69 25.58 23.60 -3.93
N LEU A 70 24.97 22.40 -3.97
CA LEU A 70 23.54 22.19 -4.12
C LEU A 70 22.80 22.18 -2.79
N ALA A 71 23.50 21.90 -1.69
CA ALA A 71 22.94 22.07 -0.36
C ALA A 71 22.74 23.58 -0.10
N LYS A 72 21.58 23.94 0.45
CA LYS A 72 21.35 25.29 0.99
C LYS A 72 22.16 25.51 2.27
#